data_AF-A0A653EIT8-F1
#
_entry.id   AF-A0A653EIT8-F1
#
_cell.length_a   1.000
_cell.length_b   1.000
_cell.length_c   1.000
_cell.angle_alpha   90.00
_cell.angle_beta   90.00
_cell.angle_gamma   90.00
#
_symmetry.space_group_name_H-M   'P 1'
#
loop_
_entity.id
_entity.type
_entity.pdbx_description
1 polymer ?
#
loop_
_entity_poly.entity_id
_entity_poly.type
_entity_poly.pdbx_seq_one_letter_code
_entity_poly.pdbx_strand_id
1 'polypeptide(L)'
;MANFSVLPPEINSLRMYLGAGSAPMLDAAAAWDGLAAELGTAATSFSSVTSGLAHQAWQGTASAAMTAAAGPYAGFLSAAAAQAQRAATQAKTVASVFEAARAAMVHPLLVAANRNAFVQLVRSNWLGLNAPWIAAVEGLYEEYWAADVAAMTGYHAGASSAAASLPLPASLQQFLNSLPNLGIGNKGGNANIGSGNTGSGNVGDGNKGSDNFGGGNIGNRNIGSGNTGSDNVGAGNTGAGNIGFGNNGSTGRNMGMGNTGDNNSGFGNSGNANIGGGNTGNYNFGAGNTGNNNVGFGNTGNNNIGIGLTGDNQRGINLAGLLNSGSGNIGIGNSGTNNIGLFNSGSGNIGIFSTGIAEMPGHLNSFGFGNSGVGNIGFGNSGSDNTGIGNSGNIETGFGNSGQSNTGFGNAGITNTGFWNSGNVNTGIGNSGSVNTGFWNSGNVNTGFGIVTNSGLTNSGFNNTGVGMSGFSNTANGSGFTGGSSGFFNTAFGGTAVNGQNSGIGNTGVPGANLGSNFSGLNSGLFNTGTAVSGLFNLRRLLS
;
A
#
# COMPACT_ATOMS: atom_id res chain seq x y z
N MET A 1 -32.89 16.55 0.07
CA MET A 1 -34.19 15.84 -0.03
C MET A 1 -34.06 14.58 0.82
N ALA A 2 -34.90 14.40 1.83
CA ALA A 2 -34.85 13.19 2.65
C ALA A 2 -35.27 11.99 1.77
N ASN A 3 -34.42 10.99 1.63
CA ASN A 3 -34.74 9.79 0.88
C ASN A 3 -35.01 8.66 1.87
N PHE A 4 -36.28 8.36 2.12
CA PHE A 4 -36.69 7.34 3.08
C PHE A 4 -36.58 5.91 2.54
N SER A 5 -36.52 5.73 1.21
CA SER A 5 -36.41 4.40 0.60
C SER A 5 -35.03 3.79 0.85
N VAL A 6 -33.97 4.57 0.98
CA VAL A 6 -32.63 4.00 1.29
C VAL A 6 -32.46 3.57 2.75
N LEU A 7 -33.47 3.77 3.61
CA LEU A 7 -33.43 3.39 5.01
C LEU A 7 -34.23 2.10 5.25
N PRO A 8 -33.72 1.16 6.07
CA PRO A 8 -34.44 -0.06 6.39
C PRO A 8 -35.60 0.21 7.38
N PRO A 9 -36.60 -0.69 7.47
CA PRO A 9 -37.75 -0.57 8.37
C PRO A 9 -37.36 -0.29 9.82
N GLU A 10 -36.30 -0.92 10.34
CA GLU A 10 -35.83 -0.72 11.72
C GLU A 10 -35.55 0.75 12.03
N ILE A 11 -35.05 1.51 11.06
CA ILE A 11 -34.71 2.92 11.23
C ILE A 11 -35.93 3.80 11.01
N ASN A 12 -36.72 3.54 9.96
CA ASN A 12 -37.91 4.33 9.65
C ASN A 12 -38.97 4.19 10.75
N SER A 13 -39.29 2.96 11.15
CA SER A 13 -40.17 2.66 12.28
C SER A 13 -39.66 3.32 13.57
N LEU A 14 -38.42 3.05 13.98
CA LEU A 14 -37.92 3.51 15.29
C LEU A 14 -37.91 5.04 15.41
N ARG A 15 -37.58 5.77 14.34
CA ARG A 15 -37.59 7.23 14.33
C ARG A 15 -38.97 7.82 14.59
N MET A 16 -40.04 7.17 14.13
CA MET A 16 -41.41 7.63 14.34
C MET A 16 -41.93 7.34 15.76
N TYR A 17 -41.41 6.29 16.40
CA TYR A 17 -41.83 5.89 17.76
C TYR A 17 -40.98 6.50 18.89
N LEU A 18 -39.80 7.04 18.58
CA LEU A 18 -38.97 7.77 19.53
C LEU A 18 -39.35 9.26 19.59
N GLY A 19 -39.13 9.88 20.75
CA GLY A 19 -39.31 11.33 20.95
C GLY A 19 -40.55 11.70 21.77
N ALA A 20 -40.80 13.00 21.88
CA ALA A 20 -41.84 13.57 22.74
C ALA A 20 -43.28 13.48 22.18
N GLY A 21 -43.45 12.97 20.96
CA GLY A 21 -44.74 12.89 20.27
C GLY A 21 -45.30 14.25 19.84
N SER A 22 -46.60 14.32 19.57
CA SER A 22 -47.29 15.50 19.05
C SER A 22 -47.61 16.58 20.09
N ALA A 23 -47.57 16.26 21.39
CA ALA A 23 -48.00 17.16 22.45
C ALA A 23 -47.31 18.54 22.44
N PRO A 24 -45.96 18.65 22.31
CA PRO A 24 -45.31 19.97 22.26
C PRO A 24 -45.76 20.84 21.06
N MET A 25 -46.12 20.21 19.94
CA MET A 25 -46.63 20.91 18.76
C MET A 25 -48.07 21.40 18.98
N LEU A 26 -48.89 20.62 19.68
CA LEU A 26 -50.25 21.02 20.07
C LEU A 26 -50.23 22.16 21.10
N ASP A 27 -49.31 22.13 22.05
CA ASP A 27 -49.10 23.22 23.00
C ASP A 27 -48.68 24.50 22.29
N ALA A 28 -47.76 24.40 21.32
CA ALA A 28 -47.38 25.53 20.48
C ALA A 28 -48.57 26.06 19.66
N ALA A 29 -49.42 25.17 19.13
CA ALA A 29 -50.63 25.58 18.43
C ALA A 29 -51.59 26.36 19.33
N ALA A 30 -51.78 25.90 20.58
CA ALA A 30 -52.62 26.58 21.56
C ALA A 30 -52.05 27.96 21.93
N ALA A 31 -50.73 28.09 22.07
CA ALA A 31 -50.08 29.37 22.30
C ALA A 31 -50.28 30.35 21.13
N TRP A 32 -50.18 29.87 19.89
CA TRP A 32 -50.45 30.68 18.69
C TRP A 32 -51.92 31.09 18.56
N ASP A 33 -52.87 30.23 18.92
CA ASP A 33 -54.30 30.57 19.01
C ASP A 33 -54.52 31.67 20.07
N GLY A 34 -53.89 31.54 21.24
CA GLY A 34 -53.95 32.54 22.31
C GLY A 34 -53.45 33.91 21.85
N LEU A 35 -52.28 33.93 21.19
CA LEU A 35 -51.73 35.16 20.62
C LEU A 35 -52.64 35.76 19.54
N ALA A 36 -53.22 34.92 18.68
CA ALA A 36 -54.17 35.39 17.66
C ALA A 36 -55.39 36.07 18.30
N ALA A 37 -55.93 35.51 19.39
CA ALA A 37 -57.06 36.07 20.13
C ALA A 37 -56.71 37.40 20.82
N GLU A 38 -55.55 37.50 21.46
CA GLU A 38 -55.07 38.74 22.09
C GLU A 38 -54.86 39.86 21.06
N LEU A 39 -54.19 39.56 19.94
CA LEU A 39 -53.96 40.51 18.86
C LEU A 39 -55.26 40.96 18.20
N GLY A 40 -56.21 40.03 18.00
CA GLY A 40 -57.54 40.34 17.47
C GLY A 40 -58.32 41.27 18.41
N THR A 41 -58.31 40.97 19.71
CA THR A 41 -58.95 41.81 20.73
C THR A 41 -58.32 43.19 20.79
N ALA A 42 -56.99 43.28 20.71
CA ALA A 42 -56.26 44.54 20.66
C ALA A 42 -56.64 45.37 19.41
N ALA A 43 -56.76 44.73 18.24
CA ALA A 43 -57.17 45.40 17.02
C ALA A 43 -58.60 45.96 17.10
N THR A 44 -59.55 45.19 17.65
CA THR A 44 -60.93 45.63 17.86
C THR A 44 -61.00 46.77 18.88
N SER A 45 -60.27 46.66 19.99
CA SER A 45 -60.20 47.70 21.02
C SER A 45 -59.64 49.01 20.46
N PHE A 46 -58.50 48.94 19.77
CA PHE A 46 -57.87 50.10 19.13
C PHE A 46 -58.81 50.77 18.11
N SER A 47 -59.50 49.97 17.30
CA SER A 47 -60.47 50.47 16.32
C SER A 47 -61.67 51.14 17.02
N SER A 48 -62.17 50.56 18.12
CA SER A 48 -63.30 51.08 18.90
C SER A 48 -62.96 52.40 19.60
N VAL A 49 -61.75 52.53 20.18
CA VAL A 49 -61.30 53.77 20.81
C VAL A 49 -61.14 54.86 19.74
N THR A 50 -60.52 54.53 18.62
CA THR A 50 -60.34 55.47 17.50
C THR A 50 -61.69 55.93 16.94
N SER A 51 -62.65 55.02 16.72
CA SER A 51 -63.98 55.38 16.22
C SER A 51 -64.79 56.18 17.23
N GLY A 52 -64.80 55.76 18.50
CA GLY A 52 -65.50 56.46 19.59
C GLY A 52 -65.02 57.89 19.75
N LEU A 53 -63.70 58.12 19.70
CA LEU A 53 -63.11 59.45 19.77
C LEU A 53 -63.52 60.33 18.58
N ALA A 54 -63.52 59.77 17.36
CA ALA A 54 -63.87 60.49 16.14
C ALA A 54 -65.37 60.80 15.98
N HIS A 55 -66.26 60.05 16.64
CA HIS A 55 -67.72 60.18 16.53
C HIS A 55 -68.37 61.00 17.66
N GLN A 56 -67.60 61.41 18.66
CA GLN A 56 -68.08 62.23 19.78
C GLN A 56 -67.88 63.74 19.50
N ALA A 57 -67.36 64.52 20.46
CA ALA A 57 -67.25 65.97 20.36
C ALA A 57 -66.14 66.45 19.41
N TRP A 58 -65.19 65.59 19.04
CA TRP A 58 -64.05 65.94 18.18
C TRP A 58 -64.30 65.56 16.71
N GLN A 59 -65.00 66.43 15.99
CA GLN A 59 -65.34 66.24 14.57
C GLN A 59 -64.63 67.27 13.68
N GLY A 60 -64.29 66.90 12.44
CA GLY A 60 -63.64 67.77 11.46
C GLY A 60 -62.42 67.15 10.79
N THR A 61 -61.71 67.95 9.98
CA THR A 61 -60.57 67.49 9.14
C THR A 61 -59.41 66.90 9.95
N ALA A 62 -59.15 67.42 11.15
CA ALA A 62 -58.11 66.90 12.05
C ALA A 62 -58.44 65.50 12.61
N SER A 63 -59.71 65.27 12.99
CA SER A 63 -60.19 63.97 13.47
C SER A 63 -60.19 62.92 12.35
N ALA A 64 -60.55 63.32 11.13
CA ALA A 64 -60.45 62.47 9.94
C ALA A 64 -58.98 62.09 9.61
N ALA A 65 -58.05 63.03 9.70
CA ALA A 65 -56.63 62.77 9.47
C ALA A 65 -56.02 61.83 10.52
N MET A 66 -56.38 61.99 11.80
CA MET A 66 -55.96 61.08 12.88
C MET A 66 -56.51 59.66 12.68
N THR A 67 -57.80 59.54 12.34
CA THR A 67 -58.44 58.23 12.04
C THR A 67 -57.76 57.54 10.85
N ALA A 68 -57.42 58.30 9.80
CA ALA A 68 -56.69 57.79 8.65
C ALA A 68 -55.26 57.33 8.99
N ALA A 69 -54.57 58.02 9.91
CA ALA A 69 -53.25 57.64 10.37
C ALA A 69 -53.26 56.40 11.31
N ALA A 70 -54.34 56.21 12.07
CA ALA A 70 -54.51 55.09 12.99
C ALA A 70 -54.93 53.78 12.29
N GLY A 71 -55.65 53.88 11.18
CA GLY A 71 -56.15 52.73 10.40
C GLY A 71 -55.08 51.67 10.05
N PRO A 72 -53.89 52.05 9.54
CA PRO A 72 -52.81 51.11 9.23
C PRO A 72 -52.36 50.25 10.41
N TYR A 73 -52.36 50.78 11.64
CA TYR A 73 -51.93 50.02 12.83
C TYR A 73 -52.99 49.00 13.27
N ALA A 74 -54.28 49.36 13.25
CA ALA A 74 -55.37 48.39 13.43
C ALA A 74 -55.36 47.29 12.35
N GLY A 75 -55.08 47.66 11.10
CA GLY A 75 -54.91 46.74 9.99
C GLY A 75 -53.72 45.79 10.20
N PHE A 76 -52.60 46.30 10.70
CA PHE A 76 -51.43 45.50 11.05
C PHE A 76 -51.74 44.48 12.15
N LEU A 77 -52.37 44.90 13.26
CA LEU A 77 -52.76 44.01 14.35
C LEU A 77 -53.71 42.91 13.88
N SER A 78 -54.70 43.26 13.04
CA SER A 78 -55.63 42.29 12.45
C SER A 78 -54.92 41.30 11.52
N ALA A 79 -53.96 41.76 10.71
CA ALA A 79 -53.16 40.90 9.85
C ALA A 79 -52.23 39.97 10.65
N ALA A 80 -51.62 40.46 11.72
CA ALA A 80 -50.80 39.68 12.63
C ALA A 80 -51.62 38.60 13.36
N ALA A 81 -52.83 38.95 13.83
CA ALA A 81 -53.77 37.98 14.39
C ALA A 81 -54.11 36.87 13.38
N ALA A 82 -54.39 37.22 12.13
CA ALA A 82 -54.68 36.24 11.08
C ALA A 82 -53.46 35.37 10.70
N GLN A 83 -52.23 35.87 10.85
CA GLN A 83 -51.00 35.10 10.64
C GLN A 83 -50.75 34.13 11.81
N ALA A 84 -50.92 34.59 13.05
CA ALA A 84 -50.83 33.75 14.25
C ALA A 84 -51.86 32.62 14.20
N GLN A 85 -53.10 32.92 13.78
CA GLN A 85 -54.15 31.91 13.60
C GLN A 85 -53.76 30.86 12.53
N ARG A 86 -53.14 31.29 11.42
CA ARG A 86 -52.62 30.38 10.40
C ARG A 86 -51.50 29.50 10.95
N ALA A 87 -50.57 30.04 11.73
CA ALA A 87 -49.53 29.28 12.41
C ALA A 87 -50.10 28.19 13.32
N ALA A 88 -51.11 28.53 14.14
CA ALA A 88 -51.80 27.57 14.98
C ALA A 88 -52.45 26.44 14.18
N THR A 89 -53.18 26.77 13.10
CA THR A 89 -53.80 25.78 12.22
C THR A 89 -52.76 24.86 11.60
N GLN A 90 -51.64 25.38 11.11
CA GLN A 90 -50.60 24.54 10.50
C GLN A 90 -49.87 23.67 11.52
N ALA A 91 -49.64 24.16 12.74
CA ALA A 91 -49.09 23.34 13.82
C ALA A 91 -50.02 22.14 14.15
N LYS A 92 -51.35 22.35 14.19
CA LYS A 92 -52.35 21.27 14.34
C LYS A 92 -52.30 20.28 13.17
N THR A 93 -52.17 20.78 11.94
CA THR A 93 -52.02 19.92 10.75
C THR A 93 -50.74 19.09 10.83
N VAL A 94 -49.60 19.66 11.23
CA VAL A 94 -48.34 18.92 11.41
C VAL A 94 -48.48 17.83 12.47
N ALA A 95 -49.14 18.14 13.60
CA ALA A 95 -49.42 17.16 14.63
C ALA A 95 -50.32 16.01 14.11
N SER A 96 -51.35 16.31 13.32
CA SER A 96 -52.25 15.28 12.80
C SER A 96 -51.58 14.39 11.75
N VAL A 97 -50.74 14.94 10.87
CA VAL A 97 -49.98 14.12 9.89
C VAL A 97 -48.91 13.28 10.57
N PHE A 98 -48.34 13.72 11.69
CA PHE A 98 -47.44 12.90 12.51
C PHE A 98 -48.17 11.68 13.09
N GLU A 99 -49.34 11.88 13.71
CA GLU A 99 -50.09 10.76 14.29
C GLU A 99 -50.61 9.79 13.21
N ALA A 100 -51.03 10.31 12.05
CA ALA A 100 -51.42 9.47 10.92
C ALA A 100 -50.24 8.61 10.41
N ALA A 101 -49.05 9.20 10.31
CA ALA A 101 -47.85 8.48 9.89
C ALA A 101 -47.41 7.44 10.93
N ARG A 102 -47.47 7.79 12.22
CA ARG A 102 -47.18 6.85 13.32
C ARG A 102 -48.14 5.67 13.36
N ALA A 103 -49.42 5.89 13.06
CA ALA A 103 -50.41 4.81 12.98
C ALA A 103 -50.22 3.91 11.75
N ALA A 104 -49.76 4.46 10.62
CA ALA A 104 -49.48 3.71 9.40
C ALA A 104 -48.13 2.96 9.42
N MET A 105 -47.23 3.36 10.30
CA MET A 105 -45.90 2.75 10.46
C MET A 105 -45.97 1.34 11.02
N VAL A 106 -45.09 0.46 10.51
CA VAL A 106 -44.91 -0.86 11.10
C VAL A 106 -44.32 -0.70 12.50
N HIS A 107 -44.82 -1.49 13.46
CA HIS A 107 -44.33 -1.41 14.82
C HIS A 107 -42.92 -2.04 14.90
N PRO A 108 -41.93 -1.41 15.57
CA PRO A 108 -40.55 -1.93 15.66
C PRO A 108 -40.45 -3.39 16.14
N LEU A 109 -41.35 -3.82 17.03
CA LEU A 109 -41.40 -5.22 17.51
C LEU A 109 -41.77 -6.24 16.41
N LEU A 110 -42.56 -5.85 15.40
CA LEU A 110 -42.90 -6.73 14.26
C LEU A 110 -41.67 -6.92 13.36
N VAL A 111 -40.94 -5.83 13.10
CA VAL A 111 -39.68 -5.87 12.34
C VAL A 111 -38.66 -6.77 13.06
N ALA A 112 -38.49 -6.58 14.38
CA ALA A 112 -37.59 -7.42 15.18
C ALA A 112 -37.99 -8.89 15.21
N ALA A 113 -39.29 -9.19 15.32
CA ALA A 113 -39.81 -10.55 15.27
C ALA A 113 -39.53 -11.23 13.92
N ASN A 114 -39.74 -10.52 12.81
CA ASN A 114 -39.42 -11.00 11.46
C ASN A 114 -37.92 -11.30 11.31
N ARG A 115 -37.04 -10.38 11.72
CA ARG A 115 -35.58 -10.61 11.64
C ARG A 115 -35.12 -11.79 12.50
N ASN A 116 -35.71 -11.98 13.68
CA ASN A 116 -35.41 -13.14 14.51
C ASN A 116 -35.87 -14.45 13.83
N ALA A 117 -37.08 -14.48 13.28
CA ALA A 117 -37.59 -15.62 12.52
C ALA A 117 -36.69 -15.96 11.32
N PHE A 118 -36.22 -14.95 10.57
CA PHE A 118 -35.26 -15.13 9.47
C PHE A 118 -33.97 -15.82 9.95
N VAL A 119 -33.35 -15.34 11.03
CA VAL A 119 -32.12 -15.93 11.57
C VAL A 119 -32.34 -17.38 12.03
N GLN A 120 -33.49 -17.70 12.65
CA GLN A 120 -33.82 -19.08 13.05
C GLN A 120 -33.98 -20.01 11.84
N LEU A 121 -34.63 -19.54 10.78
CA LEU A 121 -34.82 -20.30 9.54
C LEU A 121 -33.50 -20.56 8.83
N VAL A 122 -32.61 -19.55 8.74
CA VAL A 122 -31.26 -19.69 8.16
C VAL A 122 -30.41 -20.67 8.97
N ARG A 123 -30.41 -20.58 10.30
CA ARG A 123 -29.64 -21.48 11.18
C ARG A 123 -30.08 -22.94 11.12
N SER A 124 -31.34 -23.19 10.79
CA SER A 124 -31.90 -24.54 10.65
C SER A 124 -31.88 -25.06 9.19
N ASN A 125 -31.39 -24.27 8.22
CA ASN A 125 -31.44 -24.60 6.80
C ASN A 125 -30.30 -25.51 6.30
N TRP A 126 -29.94 -26.55 7.07
CA TRP A 126 -28.82 -27.45 6.76
C TRP A 126 -29.00 -28.19 5.42
N LEU A 127 -30.25 -28.50 5.06
CA LEU A 127 -30.61 -29.27 3.88
C LEU A 127 -31.26 -28.42 2.77
N GLY A 128 -31.29 -27.09 2.92
CA GLY A 128 -31.97 -26.20 1.95
C GLY A 128 -33.50 -26.22 1.99
N LEU A 129 -34.13 -27.06 2.83
CA LEU A 129 -35.59 -27.24 2.88
C LEU A 129 -36.36 -26.03 3.40
N ASN A 130 -35.70 -25.10 4.12
CA ASN A 130 -36.34 -23.88 4.62
C ASN A 130 -36.35 -22.74 3.59
N ALA A 131 -35.80 -22.94 2.38
CA ALA A 131 -35.71 -21.88 1.37
C ALA A 131 -37.06 -21.18 1.05
N PRO A 132 -38.20 -21.89 0.91
CA PRO A 132 -39.50 -21.22 0.68
C PRO A 132 -39.95 -20.34 1.85
N TRP A 133 -39.66 -20.77 3.09
CA TRP A 133 -40.00 -20.02 4.30
C TRP A 133 -39.10 -18.81 4.51
N ILE A 134 -37.80 -18.93 4.18
CA ILE A 134 -36.86 -17.81 4.17
C ILE A 134 -37.35 -16.74 3.19
N ALA A 135 -37.69 -17.14 1.96
CA ALA A 135 -38.23 -16.22 0.95
C ALA A 135 -39.55 -15.55 1.39
N ALA A 136 -40.44 -16.28 2.08
CA ALA A 136 -41.67 -15.70 2.62
C ALA A 136 -41.42 -14.66 3.73
N VAL A 137 -40.48 -14.93 4.64
CA VAL A 137 -40.11 -13.99 5.72
C VAL A 137 -39.39 -12.76 5.15
N GLU A 138 -38.54 -12.94 4.14
CA GLU A 138 -37.92 -11.82 3.41
C GLU A 138 -38.98 -11.00 2.65
N GLY A 139 -39.96 -11.64 2.00
CA GLY A 139 -41.07 -10.94 1.34
C GLY A 139 -41.89 -10.07 2.30
N LEU A 140 -42.22 -10.58 3.48
CA LEU A 140 -42.90 -9.79 4.53
C LEU A 140 -42.06 -8.61 5.02
N TYR A 141 -40.73 -8.76 5.07
CA TYR A 141 -39.84 -7.67 5.45
C TYR A 141 -39.82 -6.55 4.40
N GLU A 142 -39.85 -6.90 3.11
CA GLU A 142 -39.99 -5.93 2.02
C GLU A 142 -41.35 -5.22 2.05
N GLU A 143 -42.43 -5.91 2.44
CA GLU A 143 -43.73 -5.27 2.69
C GLU A 143 -43.66 -4.25 3.84
N TYR A 144 -42.95 -4.57 4.92
CA TYR A 144 -42.73 -3.63 6.02
C TYR A 144 -41.97 -2.39 5.55
N TRP A 145 -40.93 -2.59 4.76
CA TRP A 145 -40.16 -1.50 4.17
C TRP A 145 -41.02 -0.61 3.28
N ALA A 146 -41.82 -1.19 2.39
CA ALA A 146 -42.72 -0.44 1.52
C ALA A 146 -43.75 0.38 2.31
N ALA A 147 -44.35 -0.22 3.35
CA ALA A 147 -45.31 0.46 4.23
C ALA A 147 -44.68 1.64 4.97
N ASP A 148 -43.50 1.45 5.56
CA ASP A 148 -42.77 2.50 6.28
C ASP A 148 -42.35 3.65 5.37
N VAL A 149 -41.89 3.35 4.15
CA VAL A 149 -41.53 4.36 3.15
C VAL A 149 -42.75 5.15 2.72
N ALA A 150 -43.90 4.50 2.49
CA ALA A 150 -45.14 5.17 2.16
C ALA A 150 -45.59 6.10 3.29
N ALA A 151 -45.53 5.65 4.55
CA ALA A 151 -45.86 6.44 5.73
C ALA A 151 -44.97 7.69 5.87
N MET A 152 -43.64 7.55 5.76
CA MET A 152 -42.72 8.69 5.85
C MET A 152 -42.86 9.67 4.68
N THR A 153 -43.14 9.16 3.49
CA THR A 153 -43.34 10.00 2.31
C THR A 153 -44.62 10.82 2.45
N GLY A 154 -45.70 10.19 2.94
CA GLY A 154 -46.94 10.88 3.30
C GLY A 154 -46.74 11.93 4.39
N TYR A 155 -46.01 11.60 5.45
CA TYR A 155 -45.65 12.53 6.52
C TYR A 155 -44.89 13.75 5.99
N HIS A 156 -43.83 13.52 5.21
CA HIS A 156 -43.01 14.59 4.64
C HIS A 156 -43.83 15.47 3.70
N ALA A 157 -44.66 14.88 2.83
CA ALA A 157 -45.52 15.64 1.93
C ALA A 157 -46.52 16.52 2.70
N GLY A 158 -47.20 15.94 3.70
CA GLY A 158 -48.17 16.66 4.53
C GLY A 158 -47.53 17.77 5.36
N ALA A 159 -46.41 17.49 6.03
CA ALA A 159 -45.68 18.48 6.83
C ALA A 159 -45.10 19.60 5.95
N SER A 160 -44.58 19.27 4.77
CA SER A 160 -44.08 20.25 3.80
C SER A 160 -45.20 21.14 3.26
N SER A 161 -46.37 20.57 2.98
CA SER A 161 -47.57 21.31 2.59
C SER A 161 -48.02 22.29 3.67
N ALA A 162 -48.05 21.83 4.93
CA ALA A 162 -48.40 22.68 6.07
C ALA A 162 -47.39 23.83 6.23
N ALA A 163 -46.09 23.54 6.14
CA ALA A 163 -45.02 24.54 6.21
C ALA A 163 -45.10 25.56 5.05
N ALA A 164 -45.37 25.11 3.83
CA ALA A 164 -45.47 25.98 2.65
C ALA A 164 -46.61 27.00 2.74
N SER A 165 -47.62 26.75 3.57
CA SER A 165 -48.74 27.65 3.80
C SER A 165 -48.49 28.73 4.87
N LEU A 166 -47.27 28.78 5.44
CA LEU A 166 -46.79 29.85 6.30
C LEU A 166 -45.94 30.84 5.48
N PRO A 167 -46.53 31.91 4.92
CA PRO A 167 -45.77 32.86 4.11
C PRO A 167 -44.80 33.68 4.98
N LEU A 168 -43.56 33.82 4.52
CA LEU A 168 -42.65 34.85 5.05
C LEU A 168 -43.22 36.25 4.75
N PRO A 169 -43.13 37.22 5.68
CA PRO A 169 -43.57 38.57 5.41
C PRO A 169 -42.85 39.13 4.18
N ALA A 170 -43.60 39.65 3.19
CA ALA A 170 -43.04 40.20 1.96
C ALA A 170 -41.99 41.30 2.23
N SER A 171 -42.14 42.05 3.33
CA SER A 171 -41.18 43.07 3.79
C SER A 171 -39.81 42.49 4.14
N LEU A 172 -39.74 41.30 4.75
CA LEU A 172 -38.47 40.65 5.08
C LEU A 172 -37.81 40.10 3.80
N GLN A 173 -38.59 39.51 2.90
CA GLN A 173 -38.09 39.04 1.61
C GLN A 173 -37.51 40.21 0.79
N GLN A 174 -38.19 41.35 0.80
CA GLN A 174 -37.75 42.56 0.11
C GLN A 174 -36.52 43.18 0.77
N PHE A 175 -36.45 43.20 2.10
CA PHE A 175 -35.28 43.65 2.84
C PHE A 175 -34.03 42.83 2.49
N LEU A 176 -34.12 41.49 2.54
CA LEU A 176 -33.03 40.59 2.18
C LEU A 176 -32.60 40.77 0.71
N ASN A 177 -33.56 40.99 -0.18
CA ASN A 177 -33.29 41.28 -1.59
C ASN A 177 -32.66 42.66 -1.83
N SER A 178 -32.69 43.57 -0.86
CA SER A 178 -32.17 44.94 -0.95
C SER A 178 -30.87 45.17 -0.19
N LEU A 179 -30.24 44.12 0.37
CA LEU A 179 -29.00 44.27 1.11
C LEU A 179 -27.90 44.95 0.26
N PRO A 180 -27.27 46.03 0.74
CA PRO A 180 -26.31 46.78 -0.06
C PRO A 180 -25.05 45.96 -0.35
N ASN A 181 -24.43 46.25 -1.49
CA ASN A 181 -23.06 45.82 -1.76
C ASN A 181 -22.08 46.81 -1.13
N LEU A 182 -21.16 46.33 -0.31
CA LEU A 182 -20.13 47.11 0.38
C LEU A 182 -18.78 46.93 -0.33
N GLY A 183 -18.23 47.99 -0.91
CA GLY A 183 -16.96 48.00 -1.64
C GLY A 183 -17.09 48.47 -3.10
N ILE A 184 -15.98 48.52 -3.85
CA ILE A 184 -15.93 49.14 -5.18
C ILE A 184 -16.03 48.08 -6.27
N GLY A 185 -16.77 48.38 -7.34
CA GLY A 185 -16.77 47.56 -8.56
C GLY A 185 -17.55 46.24 -8.47
N ASN A 186 -18.39 46.07 -7.44
CA ASN A 186 -19.33 44.95 -7.36
C ASN A 186 -20.41 45.07 -8.46
N LYS A 187 -20.70 43.97 -9.17
CA LYS A 187 -21.60 43.91 -10.34
C LYS A 187 -22.69 42.86 -10.17
N GLY A 188 -23.95 43.28 -10.27
CA GLY A 188 -25.10 42.39 -10.10
C GLY A 188 -25.25 41.88 -8.66
N GLY A 189 -26.42 41.35 -8.33
CA GLY A 189 -26.73 40.82 -7.00
C GLY A 189 -26.67 41.84 -5.85
N ASN A 190 -26.73 41.31 -4.64
CA ASN A 190 -26.83 42.03 -3.37
C ASN A 190 -25.97 41.38 -2.28
N ALA A 191 -25.81 42.04 -1.13
CA ALA A 191 -25.09 41.54 0.04
C ALA A 191 -23.61 41.16 -0.18
N ASN A 192 -22.93 41.71 -1.20
CA ASN A 192 -21.49 41.51 -1.36
C ASN A 192 -20.68 42.39 -0.40
N ILE A 193 -19.61 41.86 0.17
CA ILE A 193 -18.65 42.58 1.03
C ILE A 193 -17.25 42.43 0.43
N GLY A 194 -16.61 43.54 0.06
CA GLY A 194 -15.33 43.57 -0.66
C GLY A 194 -15.49 44.15 -2.06
N SER A 195 -14.46 44.04 -2.90
CA SER A 195 -14.40 44.73 -4.20
C SER A 195 -14.39 43.77 -5.39
N GLY A 196 -14.93 44.22 -6.52
CA GLY A 196 -14.86 43.50 -7.79
C GLY A 196 -15.66 42.19 -7.86
N ASN A 197 -16.62 41.96 -6.97
CA ASN A 197 -17.43 40.74 -6.98
C ASN A 197 -18.54 40.80 -8.04
N THR A 198 -18.91 39.67 -8.63
CA THR A 198 -20.03 39.53 -9.57
C THR A 198 -20.99 38.43 -9.09
N GLY A 199 -22.20 38.78 -8.67
CA GLY A 199 -23.20 37.86 -8.09
C GLY A 199 -23.71 38.34 -6.73
N SER A 200 -24.22 37.46 -5.86
CA SER A 200 -24.76 37.84 -4.55
C SER A 200 -24.01 37.18 -3.38
N GLY A 201 -24.04 37.79 -2.20
CA GLY A 201 -23.62 37.15 -0.94
C GLY A 201 -22.13 36.82 -0.84
N ASN A 202 -21.26 37.42 -1.67
CA ASN A 202 -19.83 37.13 -1.62
C ASN A 202 -19.13 37.96 -0.53
N VAL A 203 -18.14 37.37 0.14
CA VAL A 203 -17.27 38.03 1.13
C VAL A 203 -15.81 37.88 0.68
N GLY A 204 -15.14 39.00 0.40
CA GLY A 204 -13.79 39.06 -0.15
C GLY A 204 -13.75 39.73 -1.54
N ASP A 205 -12.68 39.52 -2.30
CA ASP A 205 -12.43 40.28 -3.53
C ASP A 205 -12.44 39.41 -4.80
N GLY A 206 -12.97 39.96 -5.89
CA GLY A 206 -12.83 39.39 -7.23
C GLY A 206 -13.55 38.06 -7.48
N ASN A 207 -14.61 37.76 -6.73
CA ASN A 207 -15.38 36.53 -6.93
C ASN A 207 -16.38 36.66 -8.08
N LYS A 208 -16.62 35.57 -8.84
CA LYS A 208 -17.63 35.47 -9.90
C LYS A 208 -18.56 34.29 -9.62
N GLY A 209 -19.78 34.59 -9.19
CA GLY A 209 -20.79 33.65 -8.69
C GLY A 209 -21.34 34.14 -7.35
N SER A 210 -22.00 33.28 -6.59
CA SER A 210 -22.67 33.66 -5.35
C SER A 210 -22.18 32.88 -4.13
N ASP A 211 -22.34 33.48 -2.95
CA ASP A 211 -22.07 32.87 -1.65
C ASP A 211 -20.62 32.40 -1.45
N ASN A 212 -19.64 33.05 -2.10
CA ASN A 212 -18.24 32.73 -1.91
C ASN A 212 -17.62 33.49 -0.73
N PHE A 213 -16.76 32.83 0.04
CA PHE A 213 -15.96 33.43 1.10
C PHE A 213 -14.47 33.34 0.75
N GLY A 214 -13.76 34.46 0.66
CA GLY A 214 -12.37 34.57 0.21
C GLY A 214 -12.27 35.25 -1.16
N GLY A 215 -11.18 35.01 -1.90
CA GLY A 215 -10.84 35.83 -3.08
C GLY A 215 -10.65 35.06 -4.38
N GLY A 216 -11.08 35.65 -5.49
CA GLY A 216 -10.81 35.14 -6.85
C GLY A 216 -11.47 33.81 -7.18
N ASN A 217 -12.62 33.50 -6.57
CA ASN A 217 -13.36 32.26 -6.87
C ASN A 217 -14.28 32.43 -8.10
N ILE A 218 -14.44 31.38 -8.90
CA ILE A 218 -15.37 31.30 -10.03
C ILE A 218 -16.35 30.15 -9.77
N GLY A 219 -17.65 30.45 -9.66
CA GLY A 219 -18.72 29.53 -9.28
C GLY A 219 -19.29 29.88 -7.90
N ASN A 220 -20.01 28.96 -7.25
CA ASN A 220 -20.83 29.28 -6.08
C ASN A 220 -20.36 28.55 -4.81
N ARG A 221 -20.62 29.14 -3.63
CA ARG A 221 -20.43 28.48 -2.32
C ARG A 221 -19.00 27.98 -2.05
N ASN A 222 -17.99 28.65 -2.60
CA ASN A 222 -16.60 28.31 -2.32
C ASN A 222 -16.08 29.04 -1.08
N ILE A 223 -15.25 28.38 -0.28
CA ILE A 223 -14.57 28.94 0.89
C ILE A 223 -13.05 28.87 0.65
N GLY A 224 -12.36 30.00 0.76
CA GLY A 224 -10.94 30.17 0.43
C GLY A 224 -10.74 30.90 -0.90
N SER A 225 -9.65 30.62 -1.62
CA SER A 225 -9.24 31.48 -2.74
C SER A 225 -8.88 30.72 -4.01
N GLY A 226 -9.17 31.33 -5.16
CA GLY A 226 -8.77 30.81 -6.47
C GLY A 226 -9.44 29.50 -6.86
N ASN A 227 -10.62 29.19 -6.31
CA ASN A 227 -11.36 27.97 -6.67
C ASN A 227 -12.19 28.20 -7.94
N THR A 228 -12.28 27.19 -8.81
CA THR A 228 -13.13 27.18 -10.01
C THR A 228 -14.13 26.02 -9.93
N GLY A 229 -15.42 26.32 -10.00
CA GLY A 229 -16.52 25.39 -9.73
C GLY A 229 -17.23 25.74 -8.42
N SER A 230 -17.92 24.80 -7.79
CA SER A 230 -18.81 25.11 -6.65
C SER A 230 -18.52 24.26 -5.41
N ASP A 231 -18.89 24.75 -4.23
CA ASP A 231 -18.79 23.99 -2.97
C ASP A 231 -17.37 23.54 -2.60
N ASN A 232 -16.32 24.23 -3.07
CA ASN A 232 -14.94 23.91 -2.71
C ASN A 232 -14.52 24.62 -1.42
N VAL A 233 -13.72 23.96 -0.58
CA VAL A 233 -13.11 24.51 0.62
C VAL A 233 -11.59 24.43 0.50
N GLY A 234 -10.90 25.55 0.68
CA GLY A 234 -9.44 25.67 0.54
C GLY A 234 -9.06 26.50 -0.68
N ALA A 235 -7.96 26.17 -1.37
CA ALA A 235 -7.45 27.04 -2.44
C ALA A 235 -7.02 26.29 -3.71
N GLY A 236 -7.24 26.95 -4.85
CA GLY A 236 -6.81 26.46 -6.16
C GLY A 236 -7.52 25.18 -6.62
N ASN A 237 -8.70 24.86 -6.08
CA ASN A 237 -9.44 23.67 -6.47
C ASN A 237 -10.23 23.92 -7.76
N THR A 238 -10.29 22.93 -8.63
CA THR A 238 -11.12 22.90 -9.84
C THR A 238 -12.12 21.75 -9.73
N GLY A 239 -13.42 22.05 -9.91
CA GLY A 239 -14.50 21.08 -9.76
C GLY A 239 -15.57 21.47 -8.76
N ALA A 240 -16.40 20.52 -8.37
CA ALA A 240 -17.30 20.68 -7.24
C ALA A 240 -16.67 20.13 -5.94
N GLY A 241 -17.16 20.50 -4.76
CA GLY A 241 -17.05 19.69 -3.53
C GLY A 241 -15.67 19.30 -3.00
N ASN A 242 -14.56 19.89 -3.48
CA ASN A 242 -13.22 19.53 -3.03
C ASN A 242 -12.86 20.21 -1.70
N ILE A 243 -12.09 19.54 -0.86
CA ILE A 243 -11.56 20.06 0.41
C ILE A 243 -10.03 19.97 0.40
N GLY A 244 -9.35 21.11 0.51
CA GLY A 244 -7.90 21.23 0.57
C GLY A 244 -7.32 22.07 -0.56
N PHE A 245 -6.20 21.64 -1.16
CA PHE A 245 -5.41 22.49 -2.05
C PHE A 245 -5.15 21.86 -3.41
N GLY A 246 -5.39 22.62 -4.49
CA GLY A 246 -4.97 22.24 -5.83
C GLY A 246 -5.59 20.94 -6.35
N ASN A 247 -6.77 20.56 -5.87
CA ASN A 247 -7.46 19.37 -6.38
C ASN A 247 -8.18 19.68 -7.70
N ASN A 248 -8.23 18.72 -8.61
CA ASN A 248 -8.84 18.87 -9.93
C ASN A 248 -9.75 17.67 -10.24
N GLY A 249 -11.07 17.88 -10.33
CA GLY A 249 -12.06 16.84 -10.63
C GLY A 249 -13.34 17.43 -11.20
N SER A 250 -14.13 16.67 -11.94
CA SER A 250 -15.37 17.20 -12.55
C SER A 250 -16.52 17.20 -11.56
N THR A 251 -16.78 16.05 -10.95
CA THR A 251 -17.80 15.94 -9.89
C THR A 251 -17.24 16.23 -8.51
N GLY A 252 -15.91 16.19 -8.39
CA GLY A 252 -15.07 16.75 -7.32
C GLY A 252 -15.57 16.47 -5.90
N ARG A 253 -14.83 15.62 -5.19
CA ARG A 253 -14.99 15.35 -3.74
C ARG A 253 -13.65 14.95 -3.17
N ASN A 254 -12.59 15.54 -3.72
CA ASN A 254 -11.25 15.20 -3.31
C ASN A 254 -10.96 15.86 -1.97
N MET A 255 -10.36 15.11 -1.05
CA MET A 255 -9.87 15.60 0.23
C MET A 255 -8.35 15.55 0.24
N GLY A 256 -7.69 16.66 0.56
CA GLY A 256 -6.24 16.76 0.68
C GLY A 256 -5.63 17.63 -0.42
N MET A 257 -4.49 17.21 -1.00
CA MET A 257 -3.71 18.08 -1.89
C MET A 257 -3.38 17.44 -3.24
N GLY A 258 -3.54 18.19 -4.32
CA GLY A 258 -3.01 17.84 -5.64
C GLY A 258 -3.64 16.58 -6.25
N ASN A 259 -4.84 16.20 -5.83
CA ASN A 259 -5.51 15.03 -6.39
C ASN A 259 -6.16 15.38 -7.74
N THR A 260 -6.03 14.49 -8.73
CA THR A 260 -6.66 14.58 -10.05
C THR A 260 -7.65 13.43 -10.25
N GLY A 261 -8.88 13.74 -10.65
CA GLY A 261 -10.01 12.80 -10.70
C GLY A 261 -11.00 13.05 -9.57
N ASP A 262 -11.84 12.07 -9.23
CA ASP A 262 -12.94 12.23 -8.27
C ASP A 262 -12.82 11.29 -7.04
N ASN A 263 -13.31 11.76 -5.89
CA ASN A 263 -13.39 11.00 -4.62
C ASN A 263 -12.04 10.51 -4.06
N ASN A 264 -10.93 11.16 -4.38
CA ASN A 264 -9.64 10.79 -3.79
C ASN A 264 -9.46 11.42 -2.41
N SER A 265 -8.80 10.72 -1.50
CA SER A 265 -8.45 11.21 -0.17
C SER A 265 -6.96 11.07 0.08
N GLY A 266 -6.25 12.18 0.26
CA GLY A 266 -4.82 12.24 0.57
C GLY A 266 -4.05 13.15 -0.40
N PHE A 267 -2.91 12.67 -0.90
CA PHE A 267 -1.94 13.53 -1.58
C PHE A 267 -1.57 12.99 -2.97
N GLY A 268 -1.74 13.81 -4.02
CA GLY A 268 -1.19 13.54 -5.34
C GLY A 268 -1.72 12.27 -6.01
N ASN A 269 -2.96 11.87 -5.71
CA ASN A 269 -3.57 10.72 -6.40
C ASN A 269 -4.07 11.13 -7.79
N SER A 270 -3.98 10.20 -8.75
CA SER A 270 -4.47 10.36 -10.12
C SER A 270 -5.42 9.22 -10.48
N GLY A 271 -6.67 9.55 -10.83
CA GLY A 271 -7.76 8.61 -11.03
C GLY A 271 -8.84 8.77 -9.96
N ASN A 272 -9.63 7.73 -9.67
CA ASN A 272 -10.80 7.87 -8.81
C ASN A 272 -10.76 7.00 -7.55
N ALA A 273 -11.35 7.50 -6.46
CA ALA A 273 -11.56 6.75 -5.23
C ALA A 273 -10.28 6.17 -4.60
N ASN A 274 -9.13 6.82 -4.80
CA ASN A 274 -7.89 6.41 -4.14
C ASN A 274 -7.78 7.01 -2.73
N ILE A 275 -7.25 6.24 -1.79
CA ILE A 275 -6.98 6.67 -0.41
C ILE A 275 -5.49 6.53 -0.14
N GLY A 276 -4.85 7.63 0.27
CA GLY A 276 -3.42 7.71 0.59
C GLY A 276 -2.64 8.61 -0.36
N GLY A 277 -1.47 8.18 -0.84
CA GLY A 277 -0.51 9.08 -1.50
C GLY A 277 0.04 8.57 -2.83
N GLY A 278 0.01 9.39 -3.88
CA GLY A 278 0.70 9.10 -5.14
C GLY A 278 0.20 7.85 -5.87
N ASN A 279 -1.07 7.48 -5.69
CA ASN A 279 -1.65 6.36 -6.41
C ASN A 279 -2.09 6.78 -7.81
N THR A 280 -1.87 5.93 -8.81
CA THR A 280 -2.31 6.12 -10.20
C THR A 280 -3.25 4.98 -10.59
N GLY A 281 -4.47 5.31 -11.02
CA GLY A 281 -5.55 4.37 -11.31
C GLY A 281 -6.71 4.53 -10.34
N ASN A 282 -7.52 3.49 -10.11
CA ASN A 282 -8.74 3.60 -9.30
C ASN A 282 -8.77 2.67 -8.09
N TYR A 283 -9.45 3.10 -7.03
CA TYR A 283 -9.71 2.28 -5.83
C TYR A 283 -8.45 1.74 -5.13
N ASN A 284 -7.33 2.44 -5.23
CA ASN A 284 -6.13 2.05 -4.51
C ASN A 284 -6.12 2.58 -3.08
N PHE A 285 -5.71 1.75 -2.13
CA PHE A 285 -5.51 2.12 -0.73
C PHE A 285 -4.03 2.00 -0.36
N GLY A 286 -3.42 3.09 0.11
CA GLY A 286 -2.01 3.13 0.50
C GLY A 286 -1.22 4.12 -0.35
N ALA A 287 0.02 3.81 -0.73
CA ALA A 287 0.85 4.77 -1.45
C ALA A 287 1.66 4.20 -2.61
N GLY A 288 1.81 4.99 -3.67
CA GLY A 288 2.62 4.67 -4.84
C GLY A 288 2.11 3.49 -5.66
N ASN A 289 0.82 3.14 -5.55
CA ASN A 289 0.27 2.03 -6.33
C ASN A 289 -0.07 2.50 -7.76
N THR A 290 0.24 1.68 -8.76
CA THR A 290 -0.10 1.88 -10.17
C THR A 290 -1.01 0.75 -10.64
N GLY A 291 -2.21 1.09 -11.10
CA GLY A 291 -3.26 0.15 -11.52
C GLY A 291 -4.51 0.28 -10.66
N ASN A 292 -5.34 -0.76 -10.55
CA ASN A 292 -6.64 -0.67 -9.85
C ASN A 292 -6.77 -1.64 -8.67
N ASN A 293 -7.53 -1.24 -7.66
CA ASN A 293 -7.88 -2.06 -6.49
C ASN A 293 -6.68 -2.61 -5.71
N ASN A 294 -5.55 -1.90 -5.70
CA ASN A 294 -4.38 -2.31 -4.93
C ASN A 294 -4.46 -1.81 -3.50
N VAL A 295 -4.04 -2.63 -2.55
CA VAL A 295 -3.93 -2.28 -1.12
C VAL A 295 -2.47 -2.44 -0.68
N GLY A 296 -1.84 -1.34 -0.26
CA GLY A 296 -0.49 -1.33 0.29
C GLY A 296 0.44 -0.32 -0.40
N PHE A 297 1.70 -0.70 -0.62
CA PHE A 297 2.75 0.24 -1.03
C PHE A 297 3.48 -0.19 -2.29
N GLY A 298 3.53 0.67 -3.30
CA GLY A 298 4.37 0.46 -4.49
C GLY A 298 3.97 -0.72 -5.36
N ASN A 299 2.69 -1.14 -5.36
CA ASN A 299 2.24 -2.24 -6.20
C ASN A 299 1.98 -1.75 -7.64
N THR A 300 2.39 -2.55 -8.62
CA THR A 300 2.13 -2.33 -10.05
C THR A 300 1.27 -3.47 -10.59
N GLY A 301 0.08 -3.16 -11.11
CA GLY A 301 -0.91 -4.12 -11.60
C GLY A 301 -2.26 -3.96 -10.89
N ASN A 302 -3.12 -4.97 -10.89
CA ASN A 302 -4.48 -4.90 -10.35
C ASN A 302 -4.74 -5.90 -9.24
N ASN A 303 -5.57 -5.53 -8.27
CA ASN A 303 -6.03 -6.38 -7.17
C ASN A 303 -4.90 -6.95 -6.28
N ASN A 304 -3.78 -6.22 -6.16
CA ASN A 304 -2.67 -6.65 -5.32
C ASN A 304 -2.85 -6.21 -3.86
N ILE A 305 -2.46 -7.05 -2.90
CA ILE A 305 -2.46 -6.71 -1.47
C ILE A 305 -1.05 -6.91 -0.91
N GLY A 306 -0.31 -5.82 -0.71
CA GLY A 306 0.98 -5.84 -0.01
C GLY A 306 1.98 -4.80 -0.49
N ILE A 307 3.26 -5.17 -0.61
CA ILE A 307 4.36 -4.21 -0.82
C ILE A 307 5.22 -4.62 -2.02
N GLY A 308 5.36 -3.72 -3.00
CA GLY A 308 6.29 -3.84 -4.13
C GLY A 308 5.93 -4.94 -5.13
N LEU A 309 4.67 -5.39 -5.18
CA LEU A 309 4.22 -6.45 -6.07
C LEU A 309 4.13 -5.96 -7.52
N THR A 310 4.48 -6.80 -8.49
CA THR A 310 4.35 -6.49 -9.93
C THR A 310 3.59 -7.59 -10.65
N GLY A 311 2.45 -7.28 -11.26
CA GLY A 311 1.49 -8.19 -11.90
C GLY A 311 0.11 -8.11 -11.24
N ASP A 312 -0.80 -9.05 -11.50
CA ASP A 312 -2.19 -8.97 -11.01
C ASP A 312 -2.50 -10.03 -9.93
N ASN A 313 -3.44 -9.73 -9.04
CA ASN A 313 -4.01 -10.63 -8.03
C ASN A 313 -2.98 -11.22 -7.04
N GLN A 314 -1.88 -10.51 -6.78
CA GLN A 314 -0.84 -10.96 -5.86
C GLN A 314 -1.11 -10.52 -4.42
N ARG A 315 -0.63 -11.31 -3.46
CA ARG A 315 -0.67 -10.94 -2.04
C ARG A 315 0.67 -11.20 -1.38
N GLY A 316 1.17 -10.25 -0.60
CA GLY A 316 2.42 -10.38 0.16
C GLY A 316 3.42 -9.26 -0.10
N ILE A 317 4.69 -9.51 0.21
CA ILE A 317 5.78 -8.54 0.04
C ILE A 317 6.70 -9.08 -1.06
N ASN A 318 7.04 -8.26 -2.05
CA ASN A 318 8.08 -8.59 -3.02
C ASN A 318 9.47 -8.36 -2.39
N LEU A 319 9.98 -9.37 -1.69
CA LEU A 319 11.30 -9.27 -1.04
C LEU A 319 12.44 -9.17 -2.07
N ALA A 320 12.25 -9.66 -3.31
CA ALA A 320 13.29 -9.66 -4.32
C ALA A 320 13.61 -8.24 -4.85
N GLY A 321 12.60 -7.35 -4.90
CA GLY A 321 12.79 -5.95 -5.28
C GLY A 321 13.20 -5.04 -4.12
N LEU A 322 12.84 -5.40 -2.89
CA LEU A 322 13.03 -4.54 -1.70
C LEU A 322 14.34 -4.79 -0.96
N LEU A 323 14.79 -6.05 -0.88
CA LEU A 323 15.93 -6.45 -0.04
C LEU A 323 17.18 -6.79 -0.85
N ASN A 324 17.14 -6.68 -2.17
CA ASN A 324 18.34 -6.79 -3.00
C ASN A 324 18.82 -5.39 -3.42
N SER A 325 20.13 -5.17 -3.40
CA SER A 325 20.77 -3.96 -3.93
C SER A 325 21.66 -4.30 -5.13
N GLY A 326 21.61 -3.50 -6.19
CA GLY A 326 22.29 -3.78 -7.46
C GLY A 326 21.34 -4.45 -8.48
N SER A 327 21.88 -5.18 -9.45
CA SER A 327 21.12 -5.64 -10.63
C SER A 327 21.16 -7.16 -10.84
N GLY A 328 20.08 -7.73 -11.36
CA GLY A 328 20.02 -9.15 -11.72
C GLY A 328 20.05 -10.14 -10.55
N ASN A 329 19.89 -9.66 -9.31
CA ASN A 329 19.86 -10.53 -8.14
C ASN A 329 18.52 -11.27 -8.02
N ILE A 330 18.57 -12.56 -7.69
CA ILE A 330 17.41 -13.42 -7.45
C ILE A 330 17.46 -13.92 -6.01
N GLY A 331 16.37 -13.77 -5.26
CA GLY A 331 16.28 -14.15 -3.85
C GLY A 331 16.21 -12.92 -2.93
N ILE A 332 16.84 -12.97 -1.75
CA ILE A 332 16.63 -11.96 -0.68
C ILE A 332 17.96 -11.52 -0.09
N GLY A 333 18.15 -10.23 0.16
CA GLY A 333 19.31 -9.72 0.90
C GLY A 333 20.60 -9.67 0.09
N ASN A 334 20.55 -9.89 -1.22
CA ASN A 334 21.74 -9.93 -2.05
C ASN A 334 22.21 -8.53 -2.43
N SER A 335 23.53 -8.30 -2.41
CA SER A 335 24.17 -7.05 -2.81
C SER A 335 25.13 -7.26 -3.98
N GLY A 336 25.08 -6.39 -4.98
CA GLY A 336 25.93 -6.46 -6.17
C GLY A 336 25.16 -7.00 -7.38
N THR A 337 25.76 -7.86 -8.19
CA THR A 337 25.22 -8.26 -9.50
C THR A 337 25.03 -9.75 -9.68
N ASN A 338 23.91 -10.17 -10.27
CA ASN A 338 23.66 -11.55 -10.70
C ASN A 338 23.85 -12.61 -9.59
N ASN A 339 23.58 -12.27 -8.32
CA ASN A 339 23.63 -13.24 -7.23
C ASN A 339 22.28 -13.98 -7.12
N ILE A 340 22.32 -15.29 -6.86
CA ILE A 340 21.14 -16.13 -6.68
C ILE A 340 21.16 -16.74 -5.27
N GLY A 341 20.12 -16.48 -4.48
CA GLY A 341 19.94 -17.06 -3.15
C GLY A 341 19.80 -16.00 -2.06
N LEU A 342 20.48 -16.16 -0.93
CA LEU A 342 20.24 -15.34 0.27
C LEU A 342 21.51 -14.65 0.78
N PHE A 343 21.43 -13.34 0.99
CA PHE A 343 22.48 -12.56 1.67
C PHE A 343 23.88 -12.68 1.04
N ASN A 344 23.95 -12.89 -0.27
CA ASN A 344 25.23 -12.91 -0.99
C ASN A 344 25.71 -11.49 -1.30
N SER A 345 27.02 -11.29 -1.44
CA SER A 345 27.62 -10.00 -1.79
C SER A 345 28.65 -10.12 -2.91
N GLY A 346 28.68 -9.15 -3.82
CA GLY A 346 29.58 -9.15 -4.98
C GLY A 346 28.88 -9.62 -6.24
N SER A 347 29.52 -10.46 -7.07
CA SER A 347 28.96 -10.85 -8.37
C SER A 347 28.92 -12.36 -8.61
N GLY A 348 27.83 -12.84 -9.21
CA GLY A 348 27.73 -14.22 -9.72
C GLY A 348 27.69 -15.32 -8.67
N ASN A 349 27.40 -15.02 -7.40
CA ASN A 349 27.36 -16.03 -6.35
C ASN A 349 26.01 -16.76 -6.34
N ILE A 350 26.03 -18.09 -6.29
CA ILE A 350 24.84 -18.93 -6.10
C ILE A 350 24.90 -19.60 -4.73
N GLY A 351 23.97 -19.24 -3.85
CA GLY A 351 23.77 -19.89 -2.56
C GLY A 351 23.49 -18.92 -1.43
N ILE A 352 24.16 -19.07 -0.28
CA ILE A 352 23.82 -18.32 0.94
C ILE A 352 25.09 -17.75 1.59
N PHE A 353 25.07 -16.47 1.96
CA PHE A 353 26.18 -15.76 2.62
C PHE A 353 27.53 -15.83 1.87
N SER A 354 27.51 -16.07 0.56
CA SER A 354 28.72 -16.09 -0.26
C SER A 354 29.14 -14.69 -0.66
N THR A 355 30.45 -14.44 -0.65
CA THR A 355 31.05 -13.14 -1.01
C THR A 355 32.13 -13.30 -2.07
N GLY A 356 32.31 -12.26 -2.86
CA GLY A 356 33.36 -12.20 -3.88
C GLY A 356 32.81 -11.88 -5.26
N ILE A 357 33.72 -11.71 -6.20
CA ILE A 357 33.41 -11.27 -7.56
C ILE A 357 33.86 -12.31 -8.57
N ALA A 358 33.01 -12.59 -9.55
CA ALA A 358 33.38 -13.43 -10.69
C ALA A 358 34.57 -12.79 -11.43
N GLU A 359 35.54 -13.62 -11.86
CA GLU A 359 36.72 -13.15 -12.62
C GLU A 359 36.32 -12.51 -13.95
N MET A 360 35.21 -12.96 -14.54
CA MET A 360 34.67 -12.47 -15.80
C MET A 360 33.24 -11.97 -15.61
N PRO A 361 32.87 -10.81 -16.19
CA PRO A 361 31.49 -10.32 -16.14
C PRO A 361 30.49 -11.33 -16.73
N GLY A 362 29.42 -11.64 -15.99
CA GLY A 362 28.36 -12.55 -16.45
C GLY A 362 28.58 -14.03 -16.13
N HIS A 363 29.71 -14.39 -15.55
CA HIS A 363 30.02 -15.76 -15.13
C HIS A 363 29.64 -16.02 -13.65
N LEU A 364 29.59 -17.29 -13.27
CA LEU A 364 29.35 -17.70 -11.89
C LEU A 364 30.64 -17.57 -11.08
N ASN A 365 30.57 -16.95 -9.91
CA ASN A 365 31.73 -16.84 -9.02
C ASN A 365 31.83 -18.03 -8.07
N SER A 366 30.75 -18.35 -7.37
CA SER A 366 30.78 -19.38 -6.33
C SER A 366 29.46 -20.13 -6.26
N PHE A 367 29.52 -21.38 -5.79
CA PHE A 367 28.34 -22.21 -5.55
C PHE A 367 28.38 -22.81 -4.15
N GLY A 368 27.38 -22.52 -3.33
CA GLY A 368 27.20 -23.12 -2.00
C GLY A 368 27.04 -22.10 -0.87
N PHE A 369 27.59 -22.38 0.30
CA PHE A 369 27.30 -21.62 1.52
C PHE A 369 28.56 -20.95 2.09
N GLY A 370 28.51 -19.65 2.34
CA GLY A 370 29.54 -18.94 3.09
C GLY A 370 30.92 -18.94 2.42
N ASN A 371 30.98 -19.09 1.10
CA ASN A 371 32.26 -19.04 0.39
C ASN A 371 32.72 -17.58 0.25
N SER A 372 34.03 -17.33 0.31
CA SER A 372 34.61 -16.00 0.15
C SER A 372 35.76 -16.01 -0.85
N GLY A 373 35.84 -15.01 -1.72
CA GLY A 373 36.82 -14.95 -2.79
C GLY A 373 36.25 -15.46 -4.12
N VAL A 374 37.02 -16.27 -4.84
CA VAL A 374 36.79 -16.51 -6.27
C VAL A 374 36.65 -18.01 -6.56
N GLY A 375 35.72 -18.41 -7.43
CA GLY A 375 35.69 -19.76 -7.99
C GLY A 375 35.39 -20.90 -7.01
N ASN A 376 34.87 -20.60 -5.82
CA ASN A 376 34.74 -21.57 -4.73
C ASN A 376 33.43 -22.38 -4.81
N ILE A 377 33.52 -23.70 -4.60
CA ILE A 377 32.39 -24.63 -4.59
C ILE A 377 32.32 -25.34 -3.23
N GLY A 378 31.16 -25.27 -2.56
CA GLY A 378 30.89 -25.99 -1.32
C GLY A 378 30.64 -25.06 -0.13
N PHE A 379 31.24 -25.32 1.02
CA PHE A 379 30.88 -24.68 2.29
C PHE A 379 32.06 -24.00 2.96
N GLY A 380 31.96 -22.70 3.20
CA GLY A 380 32.92 -21.96 4.04
C GLY A 380 34.34 -21.91 3.48
N ASN A 381 34.52 -22.01 2.17
CA ASN A 381 35.85 -21.92 1.58
C ASN A 381 36.29 -20.45 1.42
N SER A 382 37.58 -20.16 1.59
CA SER A 382 38.17 -18.84 1.39
C SER A 382 39.36 -18.88 0.44
N GLY A 383 39.52 -17.85 -0.40
CA GLY A 383 40.59 -17.80 -1.40
C GLY A 383 40.06 -18.11 -2.81
N SER A 384 40.84 -18.81 -3.64
CA SER A 384 40.48 -19.06 -5.04
C SER A 384 40.32 -20.54 -5.37
N ASP A 385 39.30 -20.86 -6.16
CA ASP A 385 39.11 -22.16 -6.80
C ASP A 385 39.10 -23.35 -5.83
N ASN A 386 38.56 -23.20 -4.63
CA ASN A 386 38.51 -24.31 -3.67
C ASN A 386 37.21 -25.09 -3.80
N THR A 387 37.29 -26.42 -3.74
CA THR A 387 36.13 -27.32 -3.76
C THR A 387 36.05 -28.15 -2.49
N GLY A 388 34.94 -28.04 -1.76
CA GLY A 388 34.66 -28.84 -0.57
C GLY A 388 34.27 -27.99 0.64
N ILE A 389 34.82 -28.27 1.82
CA ILE A 389 34.41 -27.63 3.07
C ILE A 389 35.60 -26.99 3.80
N GLY A 390 35.49 -25.71 4.13
CA GLY A 390 36.41 -25.02 5.04
C GLY A 390 37.85 -24.93 4.52
N ASN A 391 38.07 -25.02 3.21
CA ASN A 391 39.41 -24.88 2.66
C ASN A 391 39.80 -23.40 2.56
N SER A 392 41.06 -23.07 2.83
CA SER A 392 41.59 -21.71 2.77
C SER A 392 42.88 -21.64 1.95
N GLY A 393 42.80 -21.11 0.74
CA GLY A 393 43.96 -21.07 -0.15
C GLY A 393 43.56 -21.09 -1.61
N ASN A 394 44.38 -21.73 -2.43
CA ASN A 394 44.17 -21.79 -3.87
C ASN A 394 44.07 -23.25 -4.35
N ILE A 395 43.01 -23.58 -5.09
CA ILE A 395 42.86 -24.86 -5.77
C ILE A 395 42.88 -26.03 -4.76
N GLU A 396 42.21 -25.89 -3.63
CA GLU A 396 42.12 -26.95 -2.62
C GLU A 396 40.92 -27.86 -2.88
N THR A 397 41.06 -29.18 -2.67
CA THR A 397 39.94 -30.12 -2.75
C THR A 397 39.77 -30.94 -1.48
N GLY A 398 38.58 -30.91 -0.88
CA GLY A 398 38.24 -31.73 0.28
C GLY A 398 37.88 -30.89 1.50
N PHE A 399 38.44 -31.18 2.67
CA PHE A 399 37.99 -30.60 3.94
C PHE A 399 39.15 -29.96 4.71
N GLY A 400 39.02 -28.67 5.04
CA GLY A 400 39.93 -27.99 5.96
C GLY A 400 41.38 -27.90 5.47
N ASN A 401 41.62 -27.94 4.16
CA ASN A 401 42.97 -27.79 3.61
C ASN A 401 43.38 -26.31 3.55
N SER A 402 44.68 -26.04 3.62
CA SER A 402 45.23 -24.69 3.52
C SER A 402 46.50 -24.62 2.68
N GLY A 403 46.67 -23.53 1.94
CA GLY A 403 47.84 -23.31 1.08
C GLY A 403 47.50 -23.39 -0.40
N GLN A 404 48.14 -24.31 -1.14
CA GLN A 404 47.91 -24.47 -2.57
C GLN A 404 47.79 -25.92 -3.02
N SER A 405 46.78 -26.21 -3.84
CA SER A 405 46.65 -27.47 -4.57
C SER A 405 46.65 -28.73 -3.71
N ASN A 406 46.14 -28.72 -2.47
CA ASN A 406 46.05 -29.96 -1.68
C ASN A 406 44.73 -30.70 -1.92
N THR A 407 44.77 -32.02 -1.72
CA THR A 407 43.60 -32.91 -1.83
C THR A 407 43.46 -33.75 -0.57
N GLY A 408 42.26 -33.76 0.02
CA GLY A 408 41.90 -34.61 1.15
C GLY A 408 41.49 -33.80 2.37
N PHE A 409 42.03 -34.11 3.55
CA PHE A 409 41.56 -33.58 4.82
C PHE A 409 42.69 -32.95 5.64
N GLY A 410 42.53 -31.69 6.04
CA GLY A 410 43.40 -31.04 7.00
C GLY A 410 44.85 -30.90 6.55
N ASN A 411 45.12 -30.85 5.25
CA ASN A 411 46.48 -30.67 4.75
C ASN A 411 46.88 -29.18 4.76
N ALA A 412 48.15 -28.88 5.00
CA ALA A 412 48.70 -27.53 4.98
C ALA A 412 49.97 -27.46 4.11
N GLY A 413 50.06 -26.44 3.26
CA GLY A 413 51.20 -26.25 2.36
C GLY A 413 50.84 -26.52 0.91
N ILE A 414 51.72 -27.17 0.16
CA ILE A 414 51.61 -27.22 -1.32
C ILE A 414 51.50 -28.67 -1.81
N THR A 415 50.47 -28.94 -2.61
CA THR A 415 50.30 -30.19 -3.36
C THR A 415 50.35 -31.45 -2.50
N ASN A 416 49.75 -31.45 -1.31
CA ASN A 416 49.64 -32.67 -0.49
C ASN A 416 48.39 -33.49 -0.85
N THR A 417 48.47 -34.81 -0.75
CA THR A 417 47.34 -35.72 -0.93
C THR A 417 47.15 -36.60 0.30
N GLY A 418 45.94 -36.62 0.87
CA GLY A 418 45.57 -37.50 1.97
C GLY A 418 45.14 -36.71 3.20
N PHE A 419 45.67 -37.07 4.37
CA PHE A 419 45.16 -36.56 5.66
C PHE A 419 46.27 -35.92 6.48
N TRP A 420 46.04 -34.71 6.99
CA TRP A 420 46.89 -34.06 8.00
C TRP A 420 48.37 -33.92 7.61
N ASN A 421 48.66 -33.82 6.31
CA ASN A 421 50.03 -33.59 5.87
C ASN A 421 50.38 -32.10 5.96
N SER A 422 51.63 -31.79 6.30
CA SER A 422 52.17 -30.44 6.31
C SER A 422 53.41 -30.34 5.44
N GLY A 423 53.64 -29.20 4.79
CA GLY A 423 54.77 -29.01 3.88
C GLY A 423 54.38 -29.29 2.43
N ASN A 424 55.25 -29.94 1.66
CA ASN A 424 55.13 -29.98 0.20
C ASN A 424 55.07 -31.40 -0.36
N VAL A 425 54.16 -31.66 -1.28
CA VAL A 425 54.10 -32.87 -2.11
C VAL A 425 54.09 -34.15 -1.27
N ASN A 426 53.39 -34.19 -0.15
CA ASN A 426 53.29 -35.42 0.65
C ASN A 426 52.04 -36.23 0.28
N THR A 427 52.16 -37.56 0.27
CA THR A 427 51.06 -38.51 0.03
C THR A 427 50.87 -39.41 1.24
N GLY A 428 49.65 -39.49 1.76
CA GLY A 428 49.28 -40.40 2.85
C GLY A 428 48.80 -39.64 4.09
N ILE A 429 49.25 -40.04 5.28
CA ILE A 429 48.70 -39.52 6.54
C ILE A 429 49.81 -38.92 7.41
N GLY A 430 49.61 -37.68 7.88
CA GLY A 430 50.42 -37.11 8.96
C GLY A 430 51.88 -36.87 8.61
N ASN A 431 52.24 -36.76 7.33
CA ASN A 431 53.62 -36.50 6.93
C ASN A 431 53.96 -35.01 7.06
N SER A 432 55.20 -34.69 7.41
CA SER A 432 55.74 -33.33 7.43
C SER A 432 57.01 -33.23 6.59
N GLY A 433 57.32 -32.05 6.05
CA GLY A 433 58.48 -31.86 5.17
C GLY A 433 58.09 -32.02 3.69
N SER A 434 58.98 -32.57 2.86
CA SER A 434 58.78 -32.58 1.40
C SER A 434 58.81 -33.97 0.76
N VAL A 435 57.90 -34.23 -0.17
CA VAL A 435 57.93 -35.40 -1.06
C VAL A 435 57.86 -36.72 -0.29
N ASN A 436 57.09 -36.84 0.79
CA ASN A 436 56.97 -38.11 1.54
C ASN A 436 55.76 -38.94 1.10
N THR A 437 55.86 -40.26 1.14
CA THR A 437 54.78 -41.22 0.87
C THR A 437 54.61 -42.18 2.05
N GLY A 438 53.41 -42.25 2.61
CA GLY A 438 53.07 -43.19 3.68
C GLY A 438 52.54 -42.48 4.92
N PHE A 439 52.98 -42.90 6.11
CA PHE A 439 52.36 -42.47 7.36
C PHE A 439 53.39 -41.88 8.33
N TRP A 440 53.11 -40.68 8.86
CA TRP A 440 53.90 -40.02 9.91
C TRP A 440 55.39 -39.86 9.61
N ASN A 441 55.76 -39.69 8.35
CA ASN A 441 57.16 -39.40 7.99
C ASN A 441 57.47 -37.91 8.19
N SER A 442 58.70 -37.60 8.59
CA SER A 442 59.24 -36.24 8.60
C SER A 442 60.53 -36.15 7.78
N GLY A 443 60.84 -34.98 7.26
CA GLY A 443 62.01 -34.77 6.40
C GLY A 443 61.65 -34.89 4.92
N ASN A 444 62.60 -35.33 4.10
CA ASN A 444 62.47 -35.28 2.64
C ASN A 444 62.58 -36.66 1.98
N VAL A 445 61.65 -36.92 1.06
CA VAL A 445 61.68 -38.03 0.10
C VAL A 445 61.54 -39.43 0.73
N ASN A 446 60.79 -39.54 1.82
CA ASN A 446 60.64 -40.79 2.57
C ASN A 446 59.46 -41.63 2.08
N THR A 447 59.62 -42.96 2.04
CA THR A 447 58.55 -43.92 1.72
C THR A 447 58.41 -44.93 2.85
N GLY A 448 57.29 -44.92 3.57
CA GLY A 448 57.06 -45.87 4.66
C GLY A 448 56.32 -45.29 5.85
N PHE A 449 56.68 -45.74 7.05
CA PHE A 449 56.04 -45.37 8.31
C PHE A 449 57.08 -44.78 9.27
N GLY A 450 56.83 -43.59 9.81
CA GLY A 450 57.61 -43.00 10.90
C GLY A 450 59.07 -42.67 10.56
N ILE A 451 59.41 -42.49 9.28
CA ILE A 451 60.77 -42.20 8.85
C ILE A 451 61.07 -40.72 9.07
N VAL A 452 62.15 -40.42 9.80
CA VAL A 452 62.52 -39.04 10.18
C VAL A 452 63.79 -38.52 9.51
N THR A 453 64.51 -39.37 8.76
CA THR A 453 65.75 -39.04 8.05
C THR A 453 65.53 -38.99 6.56
N ASN A 454 66.19 -38.07 5.84
CA ASN A 454 66.04 -37.95 4.39
C ASN A 454 66.59 -39.18 3.66
N SER A 455 65.86 -39.71 2.67
CA SER A 455 66.30 -40.88 1.88
C SER A 455 67.38 -40.55 0.85
N GLY A 456 67.50 -39.29 0.43
CA GLY A 456 68.41 -38.85 -0.64
C GLY A 456 67.93 -39.16 -2.06
N LEU A 457 66.73 -39.74 -2.22
CA LEU A 457 66.12 -39.99 -3.52
C LEU A 457 65.55 -38.70 -4.13
N THR A 458 65.14 -38.76 -5.39
CA THR A 458 64.43 -37.66 -6.08
C THR A 458 62.92 -37.75 -5.97
N ASN A 459 62.37 -38.95 -5.70
CA ASN A 459 60.94 -39.24 -5.57
C ASN A 459 60.72 -40.23 -4.41
N SER A 460 59.54 -40.17 -3.79
CA SER A 460 59.05 -41.21 -2.86
C SER A 460 57.87 -41.96 -3.47
N GLY A 461 57.51 -43.09 -2.86
CA GLY A 461 56.45 -43.97 -3.35
C GLY A 461 56.92 -44.83 -4.53
N PHE A 462 56.01 -45.17 -5.43
CA PHE A 462 56.25 -46.19 -6.44
C PHE A 462 55.86 -45.74 -7.85
N ASN A 463 56.71 -46.10 -8.82
CA ASN A 463 56.44 -45.93 -10.26
C ASN A 463 56.21 -44.48 -10.71
N ASN A 464 56.88 -43.52 -10.09
CA ASN A 464 56.76 -42.10 -10.43
C ASN A 464 57.79 -41.70 -11.52
N THR A 465 57.35 -41.01 -12.57
CA THR A 465 58.18 -40.53 -13.70
C THR A 465 58.27 -38.99 -13.75
N GLY A 466 59.44 -38.43 -13.42
CA GLY A 466 59.70 -36.98 -13.23
C GLY A 466 60.50 -36.73 -11.94
N VAL A 467 60.47 -35.50 -11.39
CA VAL A 467 61.22 -35.12 -10.17
C VAL A 467 60.33 -34.62 -9.03
N GLY A 468 60.73 -34.87 -7.79
CA GLY A 468 60.04 -34.33 -6.60
C GLY A 468 58.60 -34.83 -6.46
N MET A 469 58.33 -36.10 -6.77
CA MET A 469 57.00 -36.70 -6.70
C MET A 469 56.86 -37.69 -5.56
N SER A 470 55.66 -37.75 -5.00
CA SER A 470 55.25 -38.74 -4.00
C SER A 470 54.02 -39.51 -4.47
N GLY A 471 53.72 -40.63 -3.81
CA GLY A 471 52.56 -41.45 -4.10
C GLY A 471 52.82 -42.49 -5.19
N PHE A 472 51.84 -42.77 -6.02
CA PHE A 472 51.83 -43.95 -6.88
C PHE A 472 51.52 -43.60 -8.34
N SER A 473 52.41 -44.02 -9.25
CA SER A 473 52.21 -43.97 -10.68
C SER A 473 51.90 -42.56 -11.21
N ASN A 474 52.53 -41.53 -10.63
CA ASN A 474 52.43 -40.16 -11.13
C ASN A 474 53.43 -39.94 -12.28
N THR A 475 53.02 -39.22 -13.32
CA THR A 475 53.83 -39.00 -14.53
C THR A 475 53.81 -37.53 -14.93
N ALA A 476 54.99 -36.91 -15.05
CA ALA A 476 55.16 -35.58 -15.60
C ALA A 476 56.20 -35.63 -16.72
N ASN A 477 55.82 -35.21 -17.93
CA ASN A 477 56.68 -35.29 -19.12
C ASN A 477 56.61 -34.01 -19.97
N GLY A 478 57.70 -33.64 -20.65
CA GLY A 478 57.78 -32.43 -21.48
C GLY A 478 59.04 -31.58 -21.22
N SER A 479 59.07 -30.40 -21.82
CA SER A 479 60.12 -29.39 -21.58
C SER A 479 59.78 -28.53 -20.35
N GLY A 480 60.79 -28.09 -19.59
CA GLY A 480 60.61 -27.27 -18.39
C GLY A 480 60.60 -28.08 -17.08
N PHE A 481 59.98 -27.56 -16.03
CA PHE A 481 59.85 -28.25 -14.75
C PHE A 481 58.85 -29.41 -14.88
N THR A 482 59.28 -30.64 -14.59
CA THR A 482 58.49 -31.88 -14.73
C THR A 482 58.39 -32.61 -13.38
N GLY A 483 57.46 -32.20 -12.52
CA GLY A 483 57.48 -32.70 -11.15
C GLY A 483 56.44 -32.16 -10.18
N GLY A 484 56.64 -32.46 -8.90
CA GLY A 484 55.85 -31.90 -7.80
C GLY A 484 54.45 -32.49 -7.63
N SER A 485 54.17 -33.68 -8.17
CA SER A 485 52.87 -34.34 -8.04
C SER A 485 52.82 -35.29 -6.83
N SER A 486 51.69 -35.33 -6.14
CA SER A 486 51.37 -36.26 -5.06
C SER A 486 50.09 -37.03 -5.35
N GLY A 487 49.83 -38.11 -4.61
CA GLY A 487 48.62 -38.91 -4.77
C GLY A 487 48.79 -40.05 -5.77
N PHE A 488 47.76 -40.31 -6.57
CA PHE A 488 47.67 -41.52 -7.39
C PHE A 488 47.37 -41.21 -8.84
N PHE A 489 48.13 -41.79 -9.76
CA PHE A 489 47.84 -41.81 -11.20
C PHE A 489 47.68 -40.42 -11.84
N ASN A 490 48.31 -39.39 -11.29
CA ASN A 490 48.25 -38.06 -11.88
C ASN A 490 49.22 -37.97 -13.06
N THR A 491 48.77 -37.38 -14.16
CA THR A 491 49.56 -37.18 -15.37
C THR A 491 49.65 -35.69 -15.71
N ALA A 492 50.75 -35.23 -16.29
CA ALA A 492 50.87 -33.87 -16.82
C ALA A 492 51.83 -33.84 -18.01
N PHE A 493 51.43 -33.20 -19.10
CA PHE A 493 52.25 -33.09 -20.31
C PHE A 493 51.92 -31.86 -21.15
N GLY A 494 52.83 -31.49 -22.05
CA GLY A 494 52.60 -30.50 -23.12
C GLY A 494 52.79 -29.03 -22.71
N GLY A 495 53.02 -28.73 -21.43
CA GLY A 495 53.40 -27.40 -20.98
C GLY A 495 54.85 -27.09 -21.37
N THR A 496 55.13 -25.84 -21.75
CA THR A 496 56.50 -25.43 -22.14
C THR A 496 57.38 -25.06 -20.93
N ALA A 497 56.78 -24.70 -19.79
CA ALA A 497 57.49 -24.27 -18.58
C ALA A 497 57.25 -25.17 -17.37
N VAL A 498 56.01 -25.61 -17.13
CA VAL A 498 55.63 -26.46 -15.99
C VAL A 498 54.72 -27.59 -16.44
N ASN A 499 55.08 -28.81 -16.03
CA ASN A 499 54.29 -30.04 -16.16
C ASN A 499 54.25 -30.73 -14.79
N GLY A 500 53.11 -30.70 -14.08
CA GLY A 500 52.94 -31.38 -12.80
C GLY A 500 52.22 -30.53 -11.74
N GLN A 501 52.69 -30.59 -10.49
CA GLN A 501 52.04 -29.95 -9.34
C GLN A 501 50.58 -30.39 -9.11
N ASN A 502 50.29 -31.66 -9.40
CA ASN A 502 48.97 -32.23 -9.20
C ASN A 502 48.90 -32.97 -7.86
N SER A 503 47.80 -32.80 -7.13
CA SER A 503 47.47 -33.65 -5.98
C SER A 503 46.16 -34.39 -6.24
N GLY A 504 45.90 -35.45 -5.49
CA GLY A 504 44.68 -36.22 -5.59
C GLY A 504 44.82 -37.45 -6.47
N ILE A 505 43.78 -37.78 -7.24
CA ILE A 505 43.69 -39.06 -7.94
C ILE A 505 43.30 -38.84 -9.40
N GLY A 506 44.10 -39.37 -10.31
CA GLY A 506 43.77 -39.48 -11.73
C GLY A 506 43.63 -38.15 -12.46
N ASN A 507 44.25 -37.08 -11.95
CA ASN A 507 44.21 -35.77 -12.60
C ASN A 507 45.14 -35.76 -13.82
N THR A 508 44.67 -35.17 -14.91
CA THR A 508 45.37 -35.07 -16.20
C THR A 508 45.64 -33.60 -16.52
N GLY A 509 46.87 -33.17 -16.28
CA GLY A 509 47.40 -31.88 -16.70
C GLY A 509 47.52 -31.80 -18.21
N VAL A 510 46.84 -30.83 -18.81
CA VAL A 510 47.02 -30.44 -20.22
C VAL A 510 47.01 -28.92 -20.33
N PRO A 511 47.78 -28.32 -21.26
CA PRO A 511 47.79 -26.88 -21.43
C PRO A 511 46.39 -26.36 -21.76
N GLY A 512 46.01 -25.24 -21.17
CA GLY A 512 44.63 -24.77 -21.16
C GLY A 512 44.49 -23.26 -21.29
N ALA A 513 43.25 -22.82 -21.50
CA ALA A 513 42.93 -21.41 -21.74
C ALA A 513 43.28 -20.49 -20.56
N ASN A 514 43.24 -20.99 -19.31
CA ASN A 514 43.37 -20.16 -18.10
C ASN A 514 44.80 -19.68 -17.82
N LEU A 515 45.82 -20.51 -18.07
CA LEU A 515 47.25 -20.15 -17.85
C LEU A 515 48.10 -20.28 -19.13
N GLY A 516 47.45 -20.50 -20.29
CA GLY A 516 48.10 -20.62 -21.60
C GLY A 516 48.88 -21.92 -21.78
N SER A 517 49.73 -21.95 -22.82
CA SER A 517 50.54 -23.11 -23.20
C SER A 517 51.72 -23.40 -22.28
N ASN A 518 52.02 -22.48 -21.34
CA ASN A 518 53.18 -22.58 -20.46
C ASN A 518 53.00 -23.59 -19.32
N PHE A 519 51.77 -23.80 -18.87
CA PHE A 519 51.45 -24.59 -17.68
C PHE A 519 50.53 -25.77 -18.00
N SER A 520 50.91 -26.95 -17.50
CA SER A 520 50.14 -28.18 -17.55
C SER A 520 50.10 -28.82 -16.15
N GLY A 521 48.91 -28.87 -15.53
CA GLY A 521 48.73 -29.40 -14.17
C GLY A 521 48.20 -28.37 -13.18
N LEU A 522 48.78 -28.25 -11.97
CA LEU A 522 48.22 -27.45 -10.87
C LEU A 522 46.81 -27.88 -10.46
N ASN A 523 46.49 -29.17 -10.60
CA ASN A 523 45.17 -29.69 -10.30
C ASN A 523 45.11 -30.33 -8.91
N SER A 524 43.98 -30.22 -8.24
CA SER A 524 43.68 -30.98 -7.02
C SER A 524 42.36 -31.71 -7.17
N GLY A 525 42.16 -32.80 -6.45
CA GLY A 525 40.90 -33.54 -6.41
C GLY A 525 40.91 -34.81 -7.23
N LEU A 526 39.80 -35.13 -7.89
CA LEU A 526 39.56 -36.45 -8.46
C LEU A 526 39.16 -36.34 -9.94
N PHE A 527 39.97 -36.94 -10.81
CA PHE A 527 39.75 -37.08 -12.25
C PHE A 527 39.48 -35.74 -12.98
N ASN A 528 40.24 -34.70 -12.63
CA ASN A 528 40.23 -33.43 -13.34
C ASN A 528 41.13 -33.48 -14.57
N THR A 529 40.78 -32.72 -15.62
CA THR A 529 41.52 -32.64 -16.88
C THR A 529 41.63 -31.18 -17.30
N GLY A 530 42.85 -30.65 -17.31
CA GLY A 530 43.12 -29.25 -17.63
C GLY A 530 44.29 -28.69 -16.82
N THR A 531 44.29 -27.37 -16.63
CA THR A 531 45.26 -26.67 -15.79
C THR A 531 44.55 -25.80 -14.76
N ALA A 532 45.05 -25.79 -13.53
CA ALA A 532 44.53 -25.03 -12.40
C ALA A 532 43.07 -25.38 -12.05
N VAL A 533 42.75 -26.68 -11.95
CA VAL A 533 41.39 -27.18 -11.68
C VAL A 533 41.36 -27.91 -10.34
N SER A 534 40.42 -27.54 -9.48
CA SER A 534 40.08 -28.29 -8.26
C SER A 534 38.76 -29.05 -8.42
N GLY A 535 38.52 -29.97 -7.49
CA GLY A 535 37.23 -30.61 -7.30
C GLY A 535 37.15 -31.99 -7.91
N LEU A 536 35.95 -32.35 -8.34
CA LEU A 536 35.62 -33.67 -8.88
C LEU A 536 35.22 -33.51 -10.34
N PHE A 537 35.77 -34.32 -11.25
CA PHE A 537 35.36 -34.38 -12.66
C PHE A 537 35.26 -33.00 -13.36
N ASN A 538 36.17 -32.08 -13.06
CA ASN A 538 36.19 -30.71 -13.59
C ASN A 538 34.99 -29.83 -13.22
N LEU A 539 34.28 -30.08 -12.11
CA LEU A 539 33.13 -29.27 -11.69
C LEU A 539 33.43 -27.76 -11.69
N ARG A 540 34.65 -27.36 -11.32
CA ARG A 540 35.11 -25.96 -11.33
C ARG A 540 34.99 -25.28 -12.70
N ARG A 541 35.07 -26.01 -13.83
CA ARG A 541 34.90 -25.41 -15.18
C ARG A 541 33.49 -24.90 -15.46
N LEU A 542 32.50 -25.28 -14.66
CA LEU A 542 31.15 -24.72 -14.78
C LEU A 542 31.07 -23.26 -14.31
N LEU A 543 32.12 -22.75 -13.65
CA LEU A 543 32.20 -21.38 -13.16
C LEU A 543 32.93 -20.43 -14.14
N SER A 544 33.74 -20.97 -15.05
CA SER A 544 34.59 -20.22 -16.00
C SER A 544 33.94 -20.01 -17.35
#